data_AF-A0A0Q7FI80-F1
#
_entry.id   AF-A0A0Q7FI80-F1
#
_cell.length_a   1.000
_cell.length_b   1.000
_cell.length_c   1.000
_cell.angle_alpha   90.00
_cell.angle_beta   90.00
_cell.angle_gamma   90.00
#
_symmetry.space_group_name_H-M   'P 1'
#
loop_
_entity.id
_entity.type
_entity.pdbx_description
1 polymer ?
#
loop_
_entity_poly.entity_id
_entity_poly.type
_entity_poly.pdbx_seq_one_letter_code
_entity_poly.pdbx_strand_id
1 'polypeptide(L)'
;MKHAAALLCATLAAGGAHAQQEVIVCPPAILASTTVTTADGWEPVGGAAEYKLEHAQLFSGHPSDEVQVTPDESAKGKSLIAQWRIRHEQAPEFWIGCAYRHTTVVLARKLDTRLSRCIARYDQTDGPPPGHLQSLTCS
;
A
#
# COMPACT_ATOMS: atom_id res chain seq x y z
N MET A 1 28.10 -60.95 -9.93
CA MET A 1 27.68 -60.27 -11.18
C MET A 1 26.55 -59.32 -10.81
N LYS A 2 26.71 -58.04 -11.17
CA LYS A 2 25.97 -56.87 -10.68
C LYS A 2 24.76 -56.62 -11.58
N HIS A 3 23.57 -56.43 -11.05
CA HIS A 3 22.52 -55.66 -11.74
C HIS A 3 21.72 -54.82 -10.74
N ALA A 4 22.07 -53.54 -10.64
CA ALA A 4 21.27 -52.52 -9.98
C ALA A 4 20.35 -51.89 -11.05
N ALA A 5 19.03 -52.01 -10.86
CA ALA A 5 18.05 -51.34 -11.70
C ALA A 5 17.83 -49.92 -11.18
N ALA A 6 18.17 -48.92 -11.99
CA ALA A 6 17.93 -47.52 -11.70
C ALA A 6 16.49 -47.14 -12.12
N LEU A 7 15.64 -46.81 -11.15
CA LEU A 7 14.34 -46.20 -11.38
C LEU A 7 14.51 -44.68 -11.54
N LEU A 8 14.25 -44.17 -12.75
CA LEU A 8 14.11 -42.73 -13.00
C LEU A 8 12.76 -42.25 -12.45
N CYS A 9 12.79 -41.45 -11.39
CA CYS A 9 11.64 -40.70 -10.90
C CYS A 9 11.50 -39.41 -11.74
N ALA A 10 10.51 -39.36 -12.63
CA ALA A 10 10.15 -38.15 -13.37
C ALA A 10 9.38 -37.20 -12.45
N THR A 11 9.97 -36.07 -12.07
CA THR A 11 9.31 -35.00 -11.32
C THR A 11 8.51 -34.13 -12.27
N LEU A 12 7.18 -34.32 -12.31
CA LEU A 12 6.26 -33.36 -12.91
C LEU A 12 6.17 -32.13 -12.00
N ALA A 13 6.77 -31.01 -12.41
CA ALA A 13 6.53 -29.71 -11.78
C ALA A 13 5.14 -29.19 -12.20
N ALA A 14 4.16 -29.35 -11.31
CA ALA A 14 2.84 -28.74 -11.48
C ALA A 14 2.97 -27.22 -11.29
N GLY A 15 2.88 -26.47 -12.39
CA GLY A 15 2.72 -25.01 -12.37
C GLY A 15 1.32 -24.65 -11.86
N GLY A 16 1.17 -24.57 -10.54
CA GLY A 16 -0.04 -24.01 -9.93
C GLY A 16 -0.11 -22.51 -10.22
N ALA A 17 -1.28 -22.05 -10.68
CA ALA A 17 -1.59 -20.62 -10.72
C ALA A 17 -1.56 -20.08 -9.29
N HIS A 18 -0.42 -19.53 -8.87
CA HIS A 18 -0.34 -18.78 -7.63
C HIS A 18 -1.18 -17.53 -7.80
N ALA A 19 -2.20 -17.36 -6.96
CA ALA A 19 -2.82 -16.05 -6.75
C ALA A 19 -1.68 -15.08 -6.40
N GLN A 20 -1.47 -14.08 -7.24
CA GLN A 20 -0.39 -13.12 -7.03
C GLN A 20 -0.72 -12.31 -5.78
N GLN A 21 0.08 -12.47 -4.73
CA GLN A 21 -0.06 -11.69 -3.52
C GLN A 21 1.14 -10.76 -3.37
N GLU A 22 0.85 -9.51 -3.04
CA GLU A 22 1.84 -8.47 -2.81
C GLU A 22 1.65 -7.88 -1.41
N VAL A 23 2.73 -7.86 -0.63
CA VAL A 23 2.77 -7.15 0.65
C VAL A 23 3.34 -5.76 0.39
N ILE A 24 2.56 -4.73 0.71
CA ILE A 24 2.96 -3.34 0.56
C ILE A 24 3.30 -2.79 1.95
N VAL A 25 4.51 -2.27 2.09
CA VAL A 25 4.99 -1.68 3.34
C VAL A 25 5.00 -0.17 3.19
N CYS A 26 4.09 0.52 3.89
CA CYS A 26 4.16 1.96 4.05
C CYS A 26 5.25 2.30 5.08
N PRO A 27 6.21 3.17 4.75
CA PRO A 27 7.17 3.66 5.74
C PRO A 27 6.41 4.29 6.94
N PRO A 28 6.73 3.93 8.19
CA PRO A 28 6.03 4.43 9.37
C PRO A 28 6.26 5.93 9.60
N ALA A 29 7.34 6.47 9.05
CA ALA A 29 7.66 7.88 9.03
C ALA A 29 8.45 8.22 7.77
N ILE A 30 8.40 9.48 7.36
CA ILE A 30 9.23 10.06 6.30
C ILE A 30 9.85 11.36 6.78
N LEU A 31 11.02 11.67 6.22
CA LEU A 31 11.59 13.02 6.26
C LEU A 31 11.28 13.68 4.93
N ALA A 32 10.60 14.81 4.94
CA ALA A 32 10.34 15.59 3.75
C ALA A 32 10.83 17.03 3.96
N SER A 33 11.39 17.61 2.90
CA SER A 33 11.80 19.00 2.86
C SER A 33 10.94 19.79 1.89
N THR A 34 10.50 20.97 2.32
CA THR A 34 9.86 21.97 1.47
C THR A 34 10.87 23.05 1.12
N THR A 35 10.88 23.44 -0.16
CA THR A 35 11.64 24.62 -0.59
C THR A 35 10.67 25.78 -0.71
N VAL A 36 10.95 26.87 0.00
CA VAL A 36 10.15 28.10 -0.08
C VAL A 36 10.83 29.06 -1.04
N THR A 37 10.10 29.49 -2.08
CA THR A 37 10.54 30.65 -2.86
C THR A 37 10.23 31.88 -2.02
N THR A 38 11.27 32.59 -1.58
CA THR A 38 11.17 33.69 -0.60
C THR A 38 10.29 34.82 -1.11
N ALA A 39 9.33 35.25 -0.30
CA ALA A 39 8.58 36.48 -0.52
C ALA A 39 9.42 37.68 -0.06
N ASP A 40 9.26 38.84 -0.71
CA ASP A 40 10.02 40.04 -0.37
C ASP A 40 9.90 40.41 1.11
N GLY A 41 11.05 40.61 1.77
CA GLY A 41 11.12 40.92 3.19
C GLY A 41 10.96 39.72 4.14
N TRP A 42 10.84 38.50 3.62
CA TRP A 42 10.73 37.26 4.42
C TRP A 42 11.93 36.36 4.24
N GLU A 43 12.48 35.88 5.36
CA GLU A 43 13.53 34.87 5.39
C GLU A 43 12.93 33.51 5.78
N PRO A 44 13.20 32.44 5.03
CA PRO A 44 12.68 31.12 5.34
C PRO A 44 13.43 30.55 6.56
N VAL A 45 12.69 30.16 7.59
CA VAL A 45 13.25 29.50 8.78
C VAL A 45 12.82 28.03 8.79
N GLY A 46 13.77 27.13 8.57
CA GLY A 46 13.53 25.69 8.49
C GLY A 46 13.06 25.22 7.11
N GLY A 47 12.62 23.97 7.03
CA GLY A 47 12.16 23.38 5.77
C GLY A 47 12.07 21.87 5.77
N ALA A 48 12.76 21.17 6.67
CA ALA A 48 12.62 19.73 6.83
C ALA A 48 11.83 19.37 8.09
N ALA A 49 10.91 18.41 7.96
CA ALA A 49 10.16 17.87 9.08
C ALA A 49 9.97 16.35 8.92
N GLU A 50 9.79 15.67 10.05
CA GLU A 50 9.39 14.26 10.08
C GLU A 50 7.86 14.16 10.12
N TYR A 51 7.29 13.33 9.24
CA TYR A 51 5.86 13.08 9.18
C TYR A 51 5.58 11.60 9.41
N LYS A 52 4.64 11.29 10.29
CA LYS A 52 4.24 9.91 10.63
C LYS A 52 3.15 9.42 9.68
N LEU A 53 3.17 8.12 9.39
CA LEU A 53 2.14 7.47 8.59
C LEU A 53 0.75 7.72 9.20
N GLU A 54 -0.19 8.10 8.34
CA GLU A 54 -1.59 8.30 8.71
C GLU A 54 -2.44 7.11 8.33
N HIS A 55 -2.52 6.80 7.04
CA HIS A 55 -3.31 5.71 6.50
C HIS A 55 -2.84 5.30 5.09
N ALA A 56 -3.36 4.18 4.60
CA ALA A 56 -3.24 3.78 3.21
C ALA A 56 -4.57 4.03 2.47
N GLN A 57 -4.48 4.44 1.21
CA GLN A 57 -5.62 4.77 0.36
C GLN A 57 -5.42 4.18 -1.04
N LEU A 58 -6.47 3.59 -1.62
CA LEU A 58 -6.47 3.14 -3.02
C LEU A 58 -6.92 4.28 -3.94
N PHE A 59 -6.27 4.40 -5.09
CA PHE A 59 -6.60 5.37 -6.14
C PHE A 59 -6.82 4.64 -7.47
N SER A 60 -7.81 5.08 -8.24
CA SER A 60 -8.03 4.64 -9.62
C SER A 60 -7.42 5.65 -10.59
N GLY A 61 -6.11 5.54 -10.79
CA GLY A 61 -5.27 6.56 -11.43
C GLY A 61 -4.13 7.01 -10.51
N HIS A 62 -3.26 7.89 -11.00
CA HIS A 62 -2.16 8.41 -10.19
C HIS A 62 -2.74 9.29 -9.06
N PRO A 63 -2.22 9.25 -7.81
CA PRO A 63 -2.79 10.02 -6.70
C PRO A 63 -2.84 11.54 -6.92
N SER A 64 -2.06 12.10 -7.84
CA SER A 64 -2.15 13.52 -8.25
C SER A 64 -3.49 13.89 -8.90
N ASP A 65 -4.20 12.90 -9.42
CA ASP A 65 -5.50 13.08 -10.08
C ASP A 65 -6.65 12.95 -9.06
N GLU A 66 -6.31 12.67 -7.78
CA GLU A 66 -7.19 12.66 -6.61
C GLU A 66 -8.40 11.70 -6.68
N VAL A 67 -8.36 10.70 -7.56
CA VAL A 67 -9.45 9.73 -7.73
C VAL A 67 -9.37 8.63 -6.67
N GLN A 68 -9.79 8.94 -5.45
CA GLN A 68 -9.81 8.01 -4.32
C GLN A 68 -10.94 6.97 -4.45
N VAL A 69 -10.60 5.71 -4.16
CA VAL A 69 -11.57 4.62 -4.08
C VAL A 69 -11.97 4.40 -2.63
N THR A 70 -13.25 4.53 -2.31
CA THR A 70 -13.75 4.25 -0.95
C THR A 70 -13.63 2.76 -0.62
N PRO A 71 -13.04 2.38 0.52
CA PRO A 71 -13.02 0.98 0.96
C PRO A 71 -14.40 0.54 1.49
N ASP A 72 -14.64 -0.77 1.41
CA ASP A 72 -15.58 -1.43 2.31
C ASP A 72 -14.89 -1.59 3.67
N GLU A 73 -15.42 -0.93 4.70
CA GLU A 73 -14.87 -0.99 6.05
C GLU A 73 -15.64 -1.98 6.94
N SER A 74 -14.90 -2.69 7.79
CA SER A 74 -15.48 -3.51 8.86
C SER A 74 -14.66 -3.36 10.13
N ALA A 75 -15.34 -3.08 11.25
CA ALA A 75 -14.71 -2.88 12.55
C ALA A 75 -15.17 -3.96 13.55
N LYS A 76 -14.23 -4.47 14.35
CA LYS A 76 -14.51 -5.39 15.46
C LYS A 76 -13.57 -5.07 16.63
N GLY A 77 -14.15 -4.57 17.73
CA GLY A 77 -13.36 -4.16 18.89
C GLY A 77 -12.41 -3.00 18.53
N LYS A 78 -11.11 -3.22 18.71
CA LYS A 78 -10.05 -2.25 18.34
C LYS A 78 -9.43 -2.52 16.97
N SER A 79 -10.02 -3.38 16.15
CA SER A 79 -9.51 -3.67 14.81
C SER A 79 -10.45 -3.13 13.75
N LEU A 80 -9.88 -2.39 12.79
CA LEU A 80 -10.57 -1.96 11.59
C LEU A 80 -9.92 -2.61 10.37
N ILE A 81 -10.74 -3.13 9.47
CA ILE A 81 -10.30 -3.67 8.18
C ILE A 81 -10.93 -2.81 7.09
N ALA A 82 -10.09 -2.20 6.27
CA ALA A 82 -10.50 -1.51 5.05
C ALA A 82 -10.17 -2.40 3.85
N GLN A 83 -11.16 -2.72 3.03
CA GLN A 83 -11.02 -3.57 1.87
C GLN A 83 -11.41 -2.83 0.60
N TRP A 84 -10.51 -2.82 -0.38
CA TRP A 84 -10.81 -2.31 -1.72
C TRP A 84 -10.91 -3.44 -2.71
N ARG A 85 -11.87 -3.35 -3.64
CA ARG A 85 -11.91 -4.18 -4.86
C ARG A 85 -11.31 -3.39 -6.02
N ILE A 86 -10.40 -4.02 -6.75
CA ILE A 86 -9.77 -3.46 -7.93
C ILE A 86 -10.58 -3.90 -9.14
N ARG A 87 -11.16 -2.94 -9.84
CA ARG A 87 -12.05 -3.15 -10.99
C ARG A 87 -11.41 -2.56 -12.24
N HIS A 88 -10.59 -3.35 -12.90
CA HIS A 88 -9.86 -2.93 -14.11
C HIS A 88 -10.79 -2.57 -15.28
N GLU A 89 -12.07 -2.95 -15.21
CA GLU A 89 -13.12 -2.50 -16.11
C GLU A 89 -13.53 -1.03 -15.89
N GLN A 90 -13.27 -0.47 -14.71
CA GLN A 90 -13.62 0.91 -14.34
C GLN A 90 -12.45 1.88 -14.51
N ALA A 91 -11.22 1.42 -14.36
CA ALA A 91 -10.01 2.20 -14.58
C ALA A 91 -8.85 1.31 -15.05
N PRO A 92 -7.98 1.81 -15.94
CA PRO A 92 -6.87 1.02 -16.49
C PRO A 92 -5.73 0.79 -15.49
N GLU A 93 -5.62 1.63 -14.46
CA GLU A 93 -4.50 1.62 -13.51
C GLU A 93 -4.99 1.93 -12.10
N PHE A 94 -4.36 1.27 -11.12
CA PHE A 94 -4.62 1.49 -9.70
C PHE A 94 -3.32 1.69 -8.93
N TRP A 95 -3.40 2.50 -7.89
CA TRP A 95 -2.28 2.89 -7.06
C TRP A 95 -2.65 2.80 -5.59
N ILE A 96 -1.69 2.42 -4.76
CA ILE A 96 -1.77 2.63 -3.31
C ILE A 96 -0.99 3.90 -2.98
N GLY A 97 -1.60 4.80 -2.21
CA GLY A 97 -0.93 5.91 -1.55
C GLY A 97 -0.82 5.65 -0.05
N CYS A 98 0.38 5.84 0.51
CA CYS A 98 0.59 5.97 1.95
C CYS A 98 0.58 7.47 2.28
N ALA A 99 -0.45 7.92 2.99
CA ALA A 99 -0.64 9.33 3.38
C ALA A 99 0.02 9.59 4.74
N TYR A 100 0.58 10.79 4.93
CA TYR A 100 1.34 11.17 6.12
C TYR A 100 0.69 12.34 6.86
N ARG A 101 0.69 12.28 8.18
CA ARG A 101 0.01 13.27 9.04
C ARG A 101 0.62 14.65 8.90
N HIS A 102 -0.22 15.67 8.91
CA HIS A 102 0.18 17.09 8.88
C HIS A 102 1.02 17.48 7.65
N THR A 103 0.84 16.78 6.54
CA THR A 103 1.47 17.08 5.26
C THR A 103 0.56 16.65 4.12
N THR A 104 0.81 17.18 2.93
CA THR A 104 0.18 16.73 1.68
C THR A 104 0.98 15.64 0.98
N VAL A 105 2.11 15.23 1.55
CA VAL A 105 2.97 14.19 0.96
C VAL A 105 2.29 12.83 1.03
N VAL A 106 2.20 12.18 -0.14
CA VAL A 106 1.75 10.80 -0.31
C VAL A 106 2.87 10.02 -1.01
N LEU A 107 3.27 8.88 -0.45
CA LEU A 107 4.12 7.94 -1.18
C LEU A 107 3.24 7.00 -1.99
N ALA A 108 3.34 7.09 -3.31
CA ALA A 108 2.51 6.33 -4.24
C ALA A 108 3.26 5.12 -4.81
N ARG A 109 2.56 3.99 -4.92
CA ARG A 109 3.05 2.77 -5.58
C ARG A 109 2.00 2.26 -6.56
N LYS A 110 2.40 2.07 -7.82
CA LYS A 110 1.55 1.46 -8.84
C LYS A 110 1.33 -0.01 -8.53
N LEU A 111 0.10 -0.47 -8.66
CA LEU A 111 -0.27 -1.87 -8.47
C LEU A 111 -0.12 -2.65 -9.77
N ASP A 112 0.22 -3.93 -9.63
CA ASP A 112 0.18 -4.87 -10.75
C ASP A 112 -1.27 -5.07 -11.23
N THR A 113 -1.47 -5.12 -12.54
CA THR A 113 -2.79 -5.27 -13.18
C THR A 113 -3.45 -6.62 -12.92
N ARG A 114 -2.72 -7.61 -12.38
CA ARG A 114 -3.26 -8.92 -12.02
C ARG A 114 -3.89 -8.94 -10.63
N LEU A 115 -3.70 -7.89 -9.82
CA LEU A 115 -4.30 -7.75 -8.49
C LEU A 115 -5.78 -7.37 -8.61
N SER A 116 -6.60 -7.92 -7.73
CA SER A 116 -8.06 -7.75 -7.73
C SER A 116 -8.61 -7.16 -6.43
N ARG A 117 -7.79 -7.11 -5.38
CA ARG A 117 -8.20 -6.65 -4.05
C ARG A 117 -7.00 -6.13 -3.26
N CYS A 118 -7.24 -5.14 -2.41
CA CYS A 118 -6.30 -4.75 -1.35
C CYS A 118 -7.02 -4.74 0.01
N ILE A 119 -6.32 -5.14 1.06
CA ILE A 119 -6.82 -5.17 2.44
C ILE A 119 -5.81 -4.47 3.34
N ALA A 120 -6.24 -3.37 3.95
CA ALA A 120 -5.54 -2.72 5.05
C ALA A 120 -6.15 -3.14 6.38
N ARG A 121 -5.30 -3.44 7.37
CA ARG A 121 -5.73 -3.68 8.75
C ARG A 121 -5.13 -2.63 9.65
N TYR A 122 -5.98 -2.06 10.50
CA TYR A 122 -5.63 -1.02 11.45
C TYR A 122 -5.90 -1.50 12.88
N ASP A 123 -5.03 -1.08 13.79
CA ASP A 123 -5.24 -1.14 15.23
C ASP A 123 -5.71 0.23 15.71
N GLN A 124 -6.88 0.27 16.35
CA GLN A 124 -7.55 1.45 16.88
C GLN A 124 -7.34 1.61 18.39
N THR A 125 -6.34 0.92 18.95
CA THR A 125 -5.97 1.06 20.37
C THR A 125 -5.52 2.48 20.69
N ASP A 126 -4.78 3.09 19.79
CA ASP A 126 -4.24 4.44 19.87
C ASP A 126 -4.20 5.11 18.48
N GLY A 127 -3.95 6.41 18.48
CA GLY A 127 -3.88 7.21 17.26
C GLY A 127 -5.25 7.70 16.73
N PRO A 128 -5.25 8.72 15.86
CA PRO A 128 -6.47 9.18 15.18
C PRO A 128 -7.04 8.09 14.26
N PRO A 129 -8.37 8.07 14.00
CA PRO A 129 -8.96 7.23 12.94
C PRO A 129 -8.18 7.36 11.63
N PRO A 130 -7.95 6.27 10.87
CA PRO A 130 -8.46 4.90 11.08
C PRO A 130 -7.73 4.07 12.15
N GLY A 131 -6.70 4.61 12.81
CA GLY A 131 -5.80 3.88 13.71
C GLY A 131 -4.42 3.63 13.08
N HIS A 132 -3.59 2.82 13.73
CA HIS A 132 -2.26 2.47 13.24
C HIS A 132 -2.33 1.34 12.20
N LEU A 133 -1.82 1.58 10.99
CA LEU A 133 -1.75 0.57 9.93
C LEU A 133 -0.81 -0.58 10.36
N GLN A 134 -1.37 -1.77 10.52
CA GLN A 134 -0.66 -3.00 10.89
C GLN A 134 -0.18 -3.78 9.66
N SER A 135 -1.01 -3.84 8.62
CA SER A 135 -0.68 -4.56 7.39
C SER A 135 -1.43 -4.00 6.20
N LEU A 136 -0.81 -4.09 5.02
CA LEU A 136 -1.44 -3.85 3.74
C LEU A 136 -1.01 -4.95 2.76
N THR A 137 -2.00 -5.70 2.28
CA THR A 137 -1.78 -6.80 1.34
C THR A 137 -2.73 -6.66 0.17
N CYS A 138 -2.21 -6.85 -1.04
CA CYS A 138 -3.00 -6.90 -2.26
C CYS A 138 -2.91 -8.29 -2.91
N SER A 139 -3.99 -8.74 -3.53
CA SER A 139 -4.14 -10.08 -4.15
C SER A 139 -5.01 -10.05 -5.39
#